data_AF-A0AAV5R4F1-F1
#
_entry.id   AF-A0AAV5R4F1-F1
#
_cell.length_a   1.000
_cell.length_b   1.000
_cell.length_c   1.000
_cell.angle_alpha   90.00
_cell.angle_beta   90.00
_cell.angle_gamma   90.00
#
_symmetry.space_group_name_H-M   'P 1'
#
loop_
_entity.id
_entity.type
_entity.pdbx_description
1 polymer ?
#
loop_
_entity_poly.entity_id
_entity_poly.type
_entity_poly.pdbx_seq_one_letter_code
_entity_poly.pdbx_strand_id
1 'polypeptide(L)'
;MGFEEIEYREIYQNYTEFDHLKPLLLSIKHKEECLEIEWIENIIDKIYVCEDGWYANEFQNSQKFPTFESLAMRRSKIFNKKWAETLYMKLQELDEE
;
A
#
# COMPACT_ATOMS: atom_id res chain seq x y z
N MET A 1 11.35 -7.62 -16.82
CA MET A 1 10.58 -6.96 -15.75
C MET A 1 11.23 -7.40 -14.46
N GLY A 2 11.75 -6.45 -13.67
CA GLY A 2 12.35 -6.75 -12.36
C GLY A 2 11.28 -7.14 -11.34
N PHE A 3 11.67 -7.80 -10.24
CA PHE A 3 10.76 -8.15 -9.14
C PHE A 3 10.02 -6.91 -8.63
N GLU A 4 10.74 -5.81 -8.47
CA GLU A 4 10.24 -4.54 -7.96
C GLU A 4 9.14 -3.94 -8.84
N GLU A 5 9.33 -4.00 -10.16
CA GLU A 5 8.37 -3.46 -11.12
C GLU A 5 7.03 -4.22 -11.09
N ILE A 6 7.07 -5.53 -10.83
CA ILE A 6 5.87 -6.35 -10.69
C ILE A 6 5.11 -5.93 -9.42
N GLU A 7 5.80 -5.87 -8.28
CA GLU A 7 5.21 -5.48 -7.00
C GLU A 7 4.60 -4.07 -7.05
N TYR A 8 5.31 -3.09 -7.63
CA TYR A 8 4.78 -1.74 -7.77
C TYR A 8 3.52 -1.69 -8.63
N ARG A 9 3.49 -2.45 -9.72
CA ARG A 9 2.33 -2.50 -10.61
C ARG A 9 1.13 -3.12 -9.91
N GLU A 10 1.31 -4.25 -9.23
CA GLU A 10 0.23 -4.93 -8.52
C GLU A 10 -0.39 -4.03 -7.44
N ILE A 11 0.43 -3.39 -6.61
CA ILE A 11 -0.09 -2.45 -5.59
C ILE A 11 -0.78 -1.26 -6.26
N TYR A 12 -0.19 -0.67 -7.29
CA TYR A 12 -0.84 0.43 -8.00
C TYR A 12 -2.23 0.04 -8.54
N GLN A 13 -2.34 -1.12 -9.19
CA GLN A 13 -3.61 -1.63 -9.72
C GLN A 13 -4.61 -1.90 -8.59
N ASN A 14 -4.17 -2.54 -7.51
CA ASN A 14 -5.05 -2.86 -6.39
C ASN A 14 -5.75 -1.60 -5.84
N TYR A 15 -5.01 -0.52 -5.65
CA TYR A 15 -5.53 0.73 -5.07
C TYR A 15 -6.19 1.67 -6.09
N THR A 16 -6.16 1.35 -7.39
CA THR A 16 -6.85 2.12 -8.44
C THR A 16 -8.05 1.40 -9.04
N GLU A 17 -8.09 0.06 -8.98
CA GLU A 17 -9.14 -0.76 -9.58
C GLU A 17 -10.16 -1.25 -8.54
N PHE A 18 -9.77 -1.61 -7.32
CA PHE A 18 -10.70 -2.14 -6.31
C PHE A 18 -11.34 -1.04 -5.44
N ASP A 19 -12.66 -0.89 -5.53
CA ASP A 19 -13.42 0.15 -4.84
C ASP A 19 -13.31 0.09 -3.31
N HIS A 20 -13.22 -1.10 -2.71
CA HIS A 20 -13.06 -1.24 -1.26
C HIS A 20 -11.67 -0.81 -0.77
N LEU A 21 -10.64 -0.81 -1.64
CA LEU A 21 -9.27 -0.39 -1.31
C LEU A 21 -9.03 1.11 -1.52
N LYS A 22 -9.71 1.74 -2.47
CA LYS A 22 -9.58 3.19 -2.77
C LYS A 22 -9.67 4.09 -1.53
N PRO A 23 -10.57 3.88 -0.55
CA PRO A 23 -10.72 4.77 0.61
C PRO A 23 -9.56 4.73 1.62
N LEU A 24 -8.61 3.82 1.44
CA LEU A 24 -7.48 3.61 2.35
C LEU A 24 -6.35 4.62 2.14
N LEU A 25 -6.24 5.22 0.95
CA LEU A 25 -5.21 6.18 0.57
C LEU A 25 -5.88 7.41 -0.08
N LEU A 26 -5.22 8.58 -0.09
CA LEU A 26 -5.70 9.72 -0.89
C LEU A 26 -5.26 9.58 -2.35
N SER A 27 -4.01 9.19 -2.56
CA SER A 27 -3.49 8.94 -3.90
C SER A 27 -2.32 7.96 -3.89
N ILE A 28 -2.13 7.28 -5.02
CA ILE A 28 -0.99 6.41 -5.31
C ILE A 28 -0.51 6.70 -6.72
N LYS A 29 0.81 6.83 -6.90
CA LYS A 29 1.46 7.06 -8.20
C LYS A 29 2.63 6.12 -8.36
N HIS A 30 2.64 5.39 -9.47
CA HIS A 30 3.80 4.61 -9.87
C HIS A 30 4.84 5.53 -10.50
N LYS A 31 6.03 5.57 -9.88
CA LYS A 31 7.24 6.21 -10.41
C LYS A 31 8.26 5.12 -10.71
N GLU A 32 9.17 5.38 -11.63
CA GLU A 32 10.11 4.37 -12.17
C GLU A 32 10.74 3.48 -11.08
N GLU A 33 11.18 4.07 -9.97
CA GLU A 33 11.91 3.35 -8.91
C GLU A 33 11.12 3.21 -7.59
N CYS A 34 9.89 3.73 -7.51
CA CYS A 34 9.13 3.72 -6.26
C CYS A 34 7.62 3.97 -6.46
N LEU A 35 6.83 3.67 -5.42
CA LEU A 35 5.47 4.17 -5.29
C LEU A 35 5.46 5.46 -4.48
N GLU A 36 4.92 6.53 -5.03
CA GLU A 36 4.59 7.73 -4.24
C GLU A 36 3.17 7.59 -3.72
N ILE A 37 3.02 7.61 -2.40
CA ILE A 37 1.75 7.39 -1.72
C ILE A 37 1.42 8.59 -0.86
N GLU A 38 0.21 9.09 -1.02
CA GLU A 38 -0.38 10.10 -0.16
C GLU A 38 -1.38 9.43 0.78
N TRP A 39 -1.02 9.38 2.06
CA TRP A 39 -1.87 8.82 3.12
C TRP A 39 -3.01 9.77 3.48
N ILE A 40 -4.06 9.26 4.12
CA ILE A 40 -5.24 10.04 4.56
C ILE A 40 -4.87 11.18 5.51
N GLU A 41 -3.77 11.03 6.24
CA GLU A 41 -3.19 12.06 7.09
C GLU A 41 -2.53 13.23 6.32
N ASN A 42 -2.62 13.27 4.98
CA ASN A 42 -1.92 14.21 4.09
C ASN A 42 -0.39 14.13 4.21
N ILE A 43 0.12 12.93 4.46
CA ILE A 43 1.56 12.63 4.50
C ILE A 43 1.90 11.96 3.17
N ILE A 44 2.98 12.41 2.51
CA ILE A 44 3.47 11.81 1.27
C ILE A 44 4.75 11.04 1.57
N ASP A 45 4.74 9.74 1.29
CA ASP A 45 5.91 8.86 1.39
C ASP A 45 6.29 8.30 0.02
N LYS A 46 7.58 7.98 -0.14
CA LYS A 46 8.08 7.18 -1.26
C LYS A 46 8.37 5.77 -0.76
N ILE A 47 7.70 4.80 -1.35
CA ILE A 47 7.76 3.40 -0.97
C ILE A 47 8.60 2.64 -1.97
N TYR A 48 9.57 1.91 -1.44
CA TYR A 48 10.52 1.10 -2.19
C TYR A 48 10.32 -0.36 -1.80
N VAL A 49 10.53 -1.26 -2.75
CA VAL A 49 10.47 -2.71 -2.55
C VAL A 49 11.73 -3.34 -3.13
N CYS A 50 12.18 -4.43 -2.52
CA CYS A 50 13.16 -5.36 -3.09
C CYS A 50 12.85 -6.77 -2.59
N GLU A 51 13.62 -7.77 -3.01
CA GLU A 51 13.43 -9.18 -2.60
C GLU A 51 13.38 -9.38 -1.08
N ASP A 52 14.00 -8.47 -0.33
CA ASP A 52 14.00 -8.51 1.12
C ASP A 52 12.69 -8.00 1.73
N GLY A 53 12.00 -7.03 1.13
CA GLY A 53 10.75 -6.47 1.65
C GLY A 53 10.51 -5.01 1.26
N TRP A 54 9.75 -4.31 2.10
CA TRP A 54 9.20 -2.97 1.84
C TRP A 54 9.80 -1.89 2.75
N TYR A 55 10.00 -0.70 2.19
CA TYR A 55 10.72 0.41 2.83
C TYR A 55 10.05 1.76 2.52
N ALA A 56 10.02 2.67 3.51
CA ALA A 56 9.42 4.00 3.35
C ALA A 56 10.43 5.09 2.98
N ASN A 57 11.67 4.72 2.66
CA ASN A 57 12.75 5.63 2.26
C ASN A 57 13.73 4.87 1.35
N GLU A 58 14.43 5.61 0.48
CA GLU A 58 15.40 5.08 -0.52
C GLU A 58 16.59 4.35 0.13
N PHE A 59 16.95 4.75 1.35
CA PHE A 59 18.03 4.12 2.09
C PHE A 59 17.53 2.86 2.81
N GLN A 60 18.08 1.71 2.45
CA GLN A 60 17.87 0.38 3.07
C GLN A 60 18.19 0.30 4.58
N ASN A 61 18.64 1.41 5.20
CA ASN A 61 18.74 1.58 6.66
C ASN A 61 17.41 1.95 7.33
N SER A 62 16.32 2.03 6.57
CA SER A 62 14.98 2.25 7.12
C SER A 62 14.38 0.96 7.69
N GLN A 63 13.36 1.10 8.54
CA GLN A 63 12.62 -0.03 9.11
C GLN A 63 12.09 -0.91 7.97
N LYS A 64 12.55 -2.18 7.93
CA LYS A 64 12.10 -3.20 6.98
C LYS A 64 10.69 -3.69 7.34
N PHE A 65 9.84 -3.83 6.34
CA PHE A 65 8.49 -4.39 6.48
C PHE A 65 8.31 -5.61 5.57
N PRO A 66 7.66 -6.69 6.05
CA PRO A 66 7.46 -7.90 5.24
C PRO A 66 6.46 -7.71 4.10
N THR A 67 5.47 -6.83 4.24
CA THR A 67 4.47 -6.54 3.19
C THR A 67 4.17 -5.05 3.10
N PHE A 68 3.57 -4.62 1.99
CA PHE A 68 3.06 -3.27 1.81
C PHE A 68 2.07 -2.87 2.91
N GLU A 69 1.12 -3.74 3.26
CA GLU A 69 0.09 -3.46 4.27
C GLU A 69 0.72 -3.27 5.65
N SER A 70 1.72 -4.08 6.00
CA SER A 70 2.42 -3.95 7.29
C SER A 70 3.17 -2.61 7.39
N LEU A 71 3.73 -2.13 6.27
CA LEU A 71 4.31 -0.79 6.16
C LEU A 71 3.20 0.26 6.30
N ALA A 72 2.14 0.16 5.53
CA ALA A 72 1.04 1.12 5.51
C ALA A 72 0.39 1.29 6.89
N MET A 73 0.14 0.19 7.61
CA MET A 73 -0.37 0.19 8.99
C MET A 73 0.56 0.92 9.97
N ARG A 74 1.87 0.88 9.73
CA ARG A 74 2.86 1.58 10.57
C ARG A 74 2.96 3.06 10.22
N ARG A 75 2.82 3.41 8.94
CA ARG A 75 2.94 4.79 8.44
C ARG A 75 1.67 5.61 8.63
N SER A 76 0.51 4.99 8.50
CA SER A 76 -0.80 5.64 8.60
C SER A 76 -1.66 4.95 9.67
N LYS A 77 -2.00 5.69 10.72
CA LYS A 77 -2.91 5.20 11.77
C LYS A 77 -4.32 5.08 11.23
N ILE A 78 -4.72 5.97 10.32
CA ILE A 78 -6.03 5.93 9.68
C ILE A 78 -6.13 4.72 8.76
N PHE A 79 -5.08 4.43 7.97
CA PHE A 79 -5.01 3.20 7.18
C PHE A 79 -5.23 1.97 8.06
N ASN A 80 -4.50 1.86 9.18
CA ASN A 80 -4.66 0.72 10.10
C ASN A 80 -6.10 0.59 10.62
N LYS A 81 -6.75 1.71 10.94
CA LYS A 81 -8.15 1.70 11.40
C LYS A 81 -9.10 1.25 10.31
N LYS A 82 -8.96 1.80 9.09
CA LYS A 82 -9.85 1.50 7.96
C LYS A 82 -9.61 0.13 7.34
N TRP A 83 -8.41 -0.43 7.46
CA TRP A 83 -8.07 -1.73 6.89
C TRP A 83 -9.01 -2.84 7.36
N ALA A 84 -9.33 -2.87 8.66
CA ALA A 84 -10.28 -3.83 9.21
C ALA A 84 -11.70 -3.64 8.66
N GLU A 85 -12.13 -2.39 8.47
CA GLU A 85 -13.44 -2.06 7.88
C GLU A 85 -13.50 -2.53 6.41
N THR A 86 -12.43 -2.31 5.65
CA THR A 86 -12.30 -2.79 4.26
C THR A 86 -12.31 -4.32 4.16
N LEU A 87 -11.58 -5.01 5.04
CA LEU A 87 -11.60 -6.48 5.09
C LEU A 87 -13.01 -7.00 5.42
N TYR A 88 -13.71 -6.34 6.34
CA TYR A 88 -15.06 -6.70 6.71
C TYR A 88 -16.03 -6.52 5.52
N MET A 89 -15.98 -5.39 4.81
CA MET A 89 -16.82 -5.16 3.62
C MET A 89 -16.61 -6.25 2.56
N LYS A 90 -15.35 -6.61 2.28
CA LYS A 90 -15.03 -7.67 1.31
C LYS A 90 -15.55 -9.05 1.74
N LEU A 91 -15.47 -9.36 3.04
CA LEU A 91 -16.04 -10.61 3.56
C LEU A 91 -17.56 -10.65 3.42
N GLN A 92 -18.25 -9.51 3.58
CA GLN A 92 -19.69 -9.43 3.35
C GLN A 92 -20.05 -9.60 1.88
N GLU A 93 -19.32 -8.95 0.97
CA GLU A 93 -19.53 -9.12 -0.49
C GLU A 93 -19.43 -10.60 -0.91
N LEU A 94 -18.47 -11.34 -0.35
CA LEU A 94 -18.27 -12.76 -0.65
C LEU A 94 -19.29 -13.69 0.02
N ASP A 95 -19.95 -13.26 1.10
CA ASP A 95 -21.02 -14.04 1.77
C ASP A 95 -22.39 -13.83 1.10
N GLU A 96 -22.53 -12.74 0.34
CA GLU A 96 -23.71 -12.41 -0.48
C GLU A 96 -23.66 -13.01 -1.90
N GLU A 97 -22.50 -13.53 -2.34
CA GLU A 97 -22.28 -14.29 -3.60
C GLU A 97 -22.49 -15.80 -3.46
#